data_AF-B9LA16-F1
#
_entry.id   AF-B9LA16-F1
#
_cell.length_a   1.000
_cell.length_b   1.000
_cell.length_c   1.000
_cell.angle_alpha   90.00
_cell.angle_beta   90.00
_cell.angle_gamma   90.00
#
_symmetry.space_group_name_H-M   'P 1'
#
loop_
_entity.id
_entity.type
_entity.pdbx_description
1 polymer ?
#
loop_
_entity_poly.entity_id
_entity_poly.type
_entity_poly.pdbx_seq_one_letter_code
_entity_poly.pdbx_strand_id
1 'polypeptide(L)'
;MLIEKVNPVAFEPMNEIHNRELEYVNRLYEAIENDSNVEKAYEEFLNDVKEHFAFEEKLMEKYNFFAIVPHKMEHDRILNELEELKKDLNDREYLKDYLTKSFVPWLENHINTIDTVTAGFFKMVNATI
;
A
#
# COMPACT_ATOMS: atom_id res chain seq x y z
N MET A 1 -12.76 10.30 5.11
CA MET A 1 -11.30 10.16 4.90
C MET A 1 -10.57 9.85 6.21
N LEU A 2 -9.89 8.71 6.23
CA LEU A 2 -9.02 8.20 7.28
C LEU A 2 -7.59 8.78 7.20
N ILE A 3 -7.08 8.96 5.98
CA ILE A 3 -5.73 9.47 5.71
C ILE A 3 -5.78 10.51 4.58
N GLU A 4 -5.15 11.67 4.76
CA GLU A 4 -5.22 12.77 3.78
C GLU A 4 -4.01 12.80 2.84
N LYS A 5 -2.81 12.48 3.37
CA LYS A 5 -1.56 12.54 2.62
C LYS A 5 -0.49 11.67 3.27
N VAL A 6 0.51 11.34 2.47
CA VAL A 6 1.79 10.75 2.88
C VAL A 6 2.94 11.64 2.44
N ASN A 7 4.14 11.42 2.98
CA ASN A 7 5.30 12.19 2.55
C ASN A 7 5.72 11.75 1.13
N PRO A 8 5.94 12.69 0.21
CA PRO A 8 6.39 12.33 -1.12
C PRO A 8 7.82 11.77 -1.07
N VAL A 9 8.08 10.79 -1.92
CA VAL A 9 9.40 10.18 -2.12
C VAL A 9 10.08 10.76 -3.37
N ALA A 10 11.37 10.45 -3.53
CA ALA A 10 12.23 11.10 -4.52
C ALA A 10 11.94 10.71 -6.00
N PHE A 11 11.07 9.73 -6.24
CA PHE A 11 10.74 9.20 -7.56
C PHE A 11 9.24 9.38 -7.84
N GLU A 12 8.91 10.32 -8.72
CA GLU A 12 7.53 10.79 -8.93
C GLU A 12 6.51 9.67 -9.24
N PRO A 13 6.82 8.64 -10.04
CA PRO A 13 5.88 7.55 -10.27
C PRO A 13 5.43 6.80 -9.01
N MET A 14 6.26 6.75 -7.96
CA MET A 14 5.84 6.17 -6.67
C MET A 14 4.85 7.10 -5.94
N ASN A 15 5.00 8.42 -6.04
CA ASN A 15 4.04 9.36 -5.45
C ASN A 15 2.64 9.20 -6.07
N GLU A 16 2.56 8.92 -7.38
CA GLU A 16 1.28 8.67 -8.06
C GLU A 16 0.57 7.43 -7.50
N ILE A 17 1.31 6.33 -7.31
CA ILE A 17 0.72 5.08 -6.81
C ILE A 17 0.41 5.14 -5.30
N HIS A 18 1.23 5.82 -4.50
CA HIS A 18 0.94 6.08 -3.09
C HIS A 18 -0.33 6.90 -2.91
N ASN A 19 -0.51 7.98 -3.68
CA ASN A 19 -1.72 8.79 -3.61
C ASN A 19 -2.97 7.98 -4.01
N ARG A 20 -2.85 7.13 -5.03
CA ARG A 20 -3.92 6.22 -5.45
C ARG A 20 -4.31 5.24 -4.32
N GLU A 21 -3.33 4.70 -3.60
CA GLU A 21 -3.57 3.82 -2.45
C GLU A 21 -4.33 4.53 -1.33
N LEU A 22 -4.02 5.81 -1.06
CA LEU A 22 -4.80 6.60 -0.10
C LEU A 22 -6.27 6.73 -0.51
N GLU A 23 -6.56 6.91 -1.80
CA GLU A 23 -7.94 6.97 -2.30
C GLU A 23 -8.69 5.65 -2.01
N TYR A 24 -8.08 4.50 -2.26
CA TYR A 24 -8.71 3.20 -2.01
C TYR A 24 -8.87 2.88 -0.52
N VAL A 25 -7.87 3.21 0.31
CA VAL A 25 -7.97 3.10 1.78
C VAL A 25 -9.14 3.93 2.30
N ASN A 26 -9.25 5.18 1.84
CA ASN A 26 -10.33 6.08 2.25
C ASN A 26 -11.71 5.60 1.80
N ARG A 27 -11.82 5.11 0.55
CA ARG A 27 -13.07 4.53 0.02
C ARG A 27 -13.51 3.30 0.81
N LEU A 28 -12.57 2.42 1.16
CA LEU A 28 -12.87 1.27 2.00
C LEU A 28 -13.30 1.70 3.40
N TYR A 29 -12.59 2.64 4.02
CA TYR A 29 -12.98 3.18 5.32
C TYR A 29 -14.39 3.78 5.31
N GLU A 30 -14.74 4.55 4.28
CA GLU A 30 -16.09 5.13 4.12
C GLU A 30 -17.16 4.07 3.84
N ALA A 31 -16.84 3.02 3.08
CA ALA A 31 -17.74 1.89 2.86
C ALA A 31 -18.05 1.18 4.19
N ILE A 32 -17.05 1.02 5.06
CA ILE A 32 -17.20 0.41 6.39
C ILE A 32 -18.06 1.29 7.31
N GLU A 33 -17.78 2.59 7.41
CA GLU A 33 -18.54 3.51 8.27
C GLU A 33 -20.02 3.61 7.90
N ASN A 34 -20.32 3.47 6.60
CA ASN A 34 -21.68 3.54 6.07
C ASN A 34 -22.33 2.15 5.90
N ASP A 35 -21.62 1.06 6.23
CA ASP A 35 -22.00 -0.34 5.97
C ASP A 35 -22.56 -0.55 4.56
N SER A 36 -21.84 -0.05 3.55
CA SER A 36 -22.31 -0.01 2.16
C SER A 36 -21.23 -0.45 1.15
N ASN A 37 -21.51 -1.50 0.38
CA ASN A 37 -20.62 -2.07 -0.64
C ASN A 37 -19.20 -2.41 -0.14
N VAL A 38 -19.06 -2.82 1.13
CA VAL A 38 -17.76 -3.09 1.78
C VAL A 38 -16.94 -4.12 1.01
N GLU A 39 -17.57 -5.19 0.53
CA GLU A 39 -16.88 -6.30 -0.16
C GLU A 39 -16.27 -5.82 -1.48
N LYS A 40 -17.00 -4.97 -2.22
CA LYS A 40 -16.50 -4.38 -3.46
C LYS A 40 -15.36 -3.39 -3.18
N ALA A 41 -15.54 -2.50 -2.20
CA ALA A 41 -14.51 -1.54 -1.84
C ALA A 41 -13.23 -2.24 -1.34
N TYR A 42 -13.39 -3.36 -0.64
CA TYR A 42 -12.27 -4.19 -0.17
C TYR A 42 -11.53 -4.85 -1.32
N GLU A 43 -12.25 -5.41 -2.30
CA GLU A 43 -11.63 -6.01 -3.49
C GLU A 43 -10.87 -4.97 -4.32
N GLU A 44 -11.44 -3.78 -4.49
CA GLU A 44 -10.77 -2.66 -5.16
C GLU A 44 -9.49 -2.23 -4.42
N PHE A 45 -9.55 -2.10 -3.09
CA PHE A 45 -8.39 -1.81 -2.25
C PHE A 45 -7.31 -2.90 -2.34
N LEU A 46 -7.66 -4.17 -2.17
CA LEU A 46 -6.71 -5.27 -2.25
C LEU A 46 -6.03 -5.36 -3.64
N ASN A 47 -6.78 -5.12 -4.71
CA ASN A 47 -6.21 -5.11 -6.05
C ASN A 47 -5.24 -3.94 -6.25
N ASP A 48 -5.56 -2.77 -5.70
CA ASP A 48 -4.67 -1.61 -5.75
C ASP A 48 -3.35 -1.87 -5.00
N VAL A 49 -3.40 -2.43 -3.78
CA VAL A 49 -2.21 -2.82 -3.02
C VAL A 49 -1.33 -3.80 -3.81
N LYS A 50 -1.94 -4.77 -4.50
CA LYS A 50 -1.21 -5.72 -5.36
C LYS A 50 -0.54 -5.04 -6.54
N GLU A 51 -1.23 -4.11 -7.20
CA GLU A 51 -0.68 -3.33 -8.30
C GLU A 51 0.46 -2.42 -7.85
N HIS A 52 0.31 -1.80 -6.68
CA HIS A 52 1.34 -0.98 -6.03
C HIS A 52 2.61 -1.81 -5.82
N PHE A 53 2.54 -2.91 -5.09
CA PHE A 53 3.71 -3.73 -4.80
C PHE A 53 4.32 -4.31 -6.08
N ALA A 54 3.51 -4.78 -7.03
CA ALA A 54 4.00 -5.28 -8.30
C ALA A 54 4.73 -4.22 -9.14
N PHE A 55 4.26 -2.97 -9.11
CA PHE A 55 4.93 -1.85 -9.77
C PHE A 55 6.32 -1.61 -9.19
N GLU A 56 6.43 -1.50 -7.87
CA GLU A 56 7.71 -1.25 -7.20
C GLU A 56 8.67 -2.43 -7.36
N GLU A 57 8.20 -3.66 -7.13
CA GLU A 57 8.99 -4.88 -7.26
C GLU A 57 9.56 -5.05 -8.66
N LYS A 58 8.76 -4.79 -9.69
CA LYS A 58 9.24 -4.85 -11.09
C LYS A 58 10.37 -3.85 -11.34
N LEU A 59 10.29 -2.64 -10.77
CA LEU A 59 11.36 -1.64 -10.88
C LEU A 59 12.58 -2.04 -10.04
N MET A 60 12.37 -2.58 -8.84
CA MET A 60 13.44 -3.10 -7.99
C MET A 60 14.23 -4.21 -8.71
N GLU A 61 13.54 -5.14 -9.37
CA GLU A 61 14.16 -6.19 -10.19
C GLU A 61 14.90 -5.59 -11.40
N LYS A 62 14.23 -4.72 -12.17
CA LYS A 62 14.77 -4.08 -13.38
C LYS A 62 16.10 -3.36 -13.11
N TYR A 63 16.21 -2.67 -11.97
CA TYR A 63 17.38 -1.88 -11.62
C TYR A 63 18.31 -2.54 -10.60
N ASN A 64 18.09 -3.81 -10.26
CA ASN A 64 18.88 -4.57 -9.28
C ASN A 64 18.98 -3.84 -7.92
N PHE A 65 17.84 -3.41 -7.38
CA PHE A 65 17.78 -2.77 -6.07
C PHE A 65 18.36 -3.68 -4.99
N PHE A 66 19.34 -3.15 -4.25
CA PHE A 66 20.18 -3.93 -3.34
C PHE A 66 19.43 -4.55 -2.16
N ALA A 67 18.26 -4.01 -1.80
CA ALA A 67 17.44 -4.45 -0.68
C ALA A 67 16.07 -5.01 -1.12
N ILE A 68 15.97 -5.56 -2.33
CA ILE A 68 14.72 -6.13 -2.85
C ILE A 68 14.15 -7.23 -1.96
N VAL A 69 14.99 -8.11 -1.40
CA VAL A 69 14.52 -9.24 -0.58
C VAL A 69 13.78 -8.76 0.69
N PRO A 70 14.39 -7.93 1.57
CA PRO A 70 13.66 -7.44 2.74
C PRO A 70 12.48 -6.53 2.38
N HIS A 71 12.53 -5.78 1.27
CA HIS A 71 11.38 -4.98 0.82
C HIS A 71 10.19 -5.88 0.44
N LYS A 72 10.42 -6.85 -0.45
CA LYS A 72 9.40 -7.81 -0.86
C LYS A 72 8.83 -8.61 0.31
N MET A 73 9.63 -8.92 1.33
CA MET A 73 9.13 -9.61 2.53
C MET A 73 8.07 -8.79 3.29
N GLU A 74 8.18 -7.46 3.34
CA GLU A 74 7.14 -6.61 3.93
C GLU A 74 5.87 -6.60 3.07
N HIS A 75 6.01 -6.51 1.74
CA HIS A 75 4.89 -6.63 0.82
C HIS A 75 4.15 -7.96 0.97
N ASP A 76 4.89 -9.08 0.93
CA ASP A 76 4.34 -10.41 1.06
C ASP A 76 3.63 -10.59 2.42
N ARG A 77 4.17 -10.01 3.50
CA ARG A 77 3.51 -10.03 4.82
C ARG A 77 2.15 -9.33 4.77
N ILE A 78 2.10 -8.11 4.23
CA ILE A 78 0.85 -7.33 4.14
C ILE A 78 -0.16 -8.01 3.23
N LEU A 79 0.25 -8.52 2.07
CA LEU A 79 -0.65 -9.25 1.17
C LEU A 79 -1.26 -10.47 1.86
N ASN A 80 -0.46 -11.23 2.63
CA ASN A 80 -0.99 -12.38 3.36
C ASN A 80 -1.99 -11.95 4.44
N GLU A 81 -1.71 -10.87 5.19
CA GLU A 81 -2.66 -10.34 6.17
C GLU A 81 -3.98 -9.92 5.53
N LEU A 82 -3.92 -9.24 4.38
CA LEU A 82 -5.11 -8.82 3.64
C LEU A 82 -5.89 -9.99 3.03
N GLU A 83 -5.22 -11.04 2.55
CA GLU A 83 -5.90 -12.24 2.05
C GLU A 83 -6.59 -13.02 3.18
N GLU A 84 -6.00 -13.04 4.38
CA GLU A 84 -6.65 -13.62 5.55
C GLU A 84 -7.86 -12.77 6.00
N LEU A 85 -7.70 -11.44 6.07
CA LEU A 85 -8.76 -10.50 6.45
C LEU A 85 -9.98 -10.56 5.52
N LYS A 86 -9.78 -10.95 4.25
CA LYS A 86 -10.86 -11.16 3.27
C LYS A 86 -11.90 -12.21 3.73
N LYS A 87 -11.54 -13.11 4.65
CA LYS A 87 -12.46 -14.14 5.17
C LYS A 87 -13.47 -13.57 6.17
N ASP A 88 -13.15 -12.43 6.78
CA ASP A 88 -13.90 -11.87 7.91
C ASP A 88 -14.47 -10.47 7.61
N LEU A 89 -14.76 -10.17 6.34
CA LEU A 89 -15.24 -8.84 5.95
C LEU A 89 -16.54 -8.43 6.65
N ASN A 90 -17.37 -9.39 7.06
CA ASN A 90 -18.62 -9.13 7.80
C ASN A 90 -18.39 -8.48 9.17
N ASP A 91 -17.20 -8.63 9.76
CA ASP A 91 -16.83 -7.97 11.00
C ASP A 91 -16.28 -6.57 10.72
N ARG A 92 -17.20 -5.60 10.68
CA ARG A 92 -16.90 -4.20 10.33
C ARG A 92 -15.99 -3.54 11.37
N GLU A 93 -16.13 -3.89 12.65
CA GLU A 93 -15.29 -3.35 13.72
C GLU A 93 -13.86 -3.87 13.59
N TYR A 94 -13.69 -5.17 13.35
CA TYR A 94 -12.38 -5.76 13.11
C TYR A 94 -11.68 -5.17 11.87
N LEU A 95 -12.42 -5.02 10.76
CA LEU A 95 -11.88 -4.44 9.54
C LEU A 95 -11.47 -2.96 9.73
N LYS A 96 -12.29 -2.17 10.43
CA LYS A 96 -11.97 -0.79 10.80
C LYS A 96 -10.73 -0.72 11.69
N ASP A 97 -10.64 -1.59 12.68
CA ASP A 97 -9.50 -1.66 13.58
C ASP A 97 -8.22 -2.04 12.83
N TYR A 98 -8.27 -3.00 11.90
CA TYR A 98 -7.13 -3.33 11.06
C TYR A 98 -6.64 -2.12 10.26
N LEU A 99 -7.54 -1.42 9.56
CA LEU A 99 -7.16 -0.24 8.76
C LEU A 99 -6.55 0.87 9.62
N THR A 100 -7.19 1.19 10.74
CA THR A 100 -6.80 2.36 11.56
C THR A 100 -5.61 2.09 12.48
N LYS A 101 -5.43 0.86 12.96
CA LYS A 101 -4.41 0.51 13.95
C LYS A 101 -3.23 -0.26 13.36
N SER A 102 -3.39 -0.85 12.17
CA SER A 102 -2.35 -1.69 11.55
C SER A 102 -1.94 -1.18 10.17
N PHE A 103 -2.85 -1.17 9.20
CA PHE A 103 -2.50 -0.89 7.81
C PHE A 103 -2.01 0.55 7.60
N VAL A 104 -2.78 1.56 8.03
CA VAL A 104 -2.38 2.97 7.86
C VAL A 104 -1.06 3.30 8.58
N PRO A 105 -0.87 2.94 9.86
CA PRO A 105 0.43 3.13 10.53
C PRO A 105 1.58 2.41 9.83
N TRP A 106 1.34 1.20 9.29
CA TRP A 106 2.35 0.48 8.52
C TRP A 106 2.68 1.20 7.23
N LEU A 107 1.68 1.62 6.45
CA LEU A 107 1.85 2.31 5.17
C LEU A 107 2.66 3.60 5.34
N GLU A 108 2.31 4.42 6.33
CA GLU A 108 3.06 5.64 6.64
C GLU A 108 4.52 5.34 6.99
N ASN A 109 4.77 4.31 7.81
CA ASN A 109 6.13 3.92 8.16
C ASN A 109 6.90 3.36 6.95
N HIS A 110 6.25 2.53 6.13
CA HIS A 110 6.83 1.91 4.94
C HIS A 110 7.32 2.96 3.95
N ILE A 111 6.45 3.92 3.62
CA ILE A 111 6.75 5.05 2.73
C ILE A 111 7.91 5.88 3.27
N ASN A 112 7.88 6.21 4.57
CA ASN A 112 8.90 7.03 5.22
C ASN A 112 10.25 6.32 5.42
N THR A 113 10.32 5.01 5.16
CA THR A 113 11.53 4.21 5.38
C THR A 113 12.01 3.55 4.10
N ILE A 114 11.49 2.36 3.79
CA ILE A 114 12.04 1.53 2.71
C ILE A 114 11.70 2.10 1.33
N ASP A 115 10.53 2.72 1.15
CA ASP A 115 10.18 3.35 -0.14
C ASP A 115 10.99 4.62 -0.36
N THR A 116 11.23 5.40 0.70
CA THR A 116 12.12 6.57 0.63
C THR A 116 13.52 6.17 0.14
N VAL A 117 14.06 5.05 0.65
CA VAL A 117 15.36 4.50 0.20
C VAL A 117 15.26 3.99 -1.24
N THR A 118 14.19 3.27 -1.58
CA THR A 118 13.95 2.68 -2.91
C THR A 118 13.82 3.77 -3.97
N ALA A 119 13.01 4.80 -3.72
CA ALA A 119 12.84 5.96 -4.57
C ALA A 119 14.15 6.76 -4.72
N GLY A 120 14.92 6.91 -3.64
CA GLY A 120 16.24 7.53 -3.67
C GLY A 120 17.21 6.78 -4.59
N PHE A 121 17.20 5.45 -4.53
CA PHE A 121 17.96 4.61 -5.44
C PHE A 121 17.50 4.76 -6.89
N PHE A 122 16.20 4.71 -7.17
CA PHE A 122 15.64 4.92 -8.51
C PHE A 122 16.05 6.27 -9.10
N LYS A 123 16.02 7.33 -8.29
CA LYS A 123 16.52 8.64 -8.70
C LYS A 123 18.02 8.62 -9.03
N MET A 124 18.85 7.97 -8.20
CA MET A 124 20.29 7.88 -8.41
C MET A 124 20.66 7.16 -9.71
N VAL A 125 19.92 6.11 -10.06
CA VAL A 125 20.17 5.33 -11.29
C VAL A 125 19.44 5.86 -12.52
N ASN A 126 18.75 7.00 -12.41
CA ASN A 126 17.90 7.57 -13.45
C ASN A 126 16.87 6.57 -13.98
N ALA A 127 16.17 5.89 -13.07
CA ALA A 127 15.15 4.91 -13.42
C ALA A 127 14.03 5.53 -14.27
N THR A 128 13.59 4.77 -15.25
CA THR A 128 12.40 5.02 -16.08
C THR A 128 11.40 3.87 -15.97
N ILE A 129 10.12 4.17 -16.21
CA ILE A 129 9.03 3.20 -16.35
C ILE A 129 9.22 2.44 -17.66
#